data_AF-A0A7S4K301-F1
#
_entry.id   AF-A0A7S4K301-F1
#
_cell.length_a   1.000
_cell.length_b   1.000
_cell.length_c   1.000
_cell.angle_alpha   90.00
_cell.angle_beta   90.00
_cell.angle_gamma   90.00
#
_symmetry.space_group_name_H-M   'P 1'
#
loop_
_entity.id
_entity.type
_entity.pdbx_description
1 polymer ?
#
loop_
_entity_poly.entity_id
_entity_poly.type
_entity_poly.pdbx_seq_one_letter_code
_entity_poly.pdbx_strand_id
1 'polypeptide(L)'
;KRTKKSVHPSCYRAPHLEHVLPYIENADSVRAMLCQNFVVEKSISSSITIFPSIPDATESVMEQGIENFDENEIHEPTPGLVKDTRLMFIELLRAAYTSQIEDGELDPRESNGFLVHAFFYSLNCAEDSVAHGGPLNDWDTWLNTSQAVAKANFFAQRVIRIFSFCTKVGPEKGGDLAPLWNKNSFENEELRLNILRALSFIDAHSEAQEHLKEEFGGTTGLTAAAFRSVMAESRAEVQQAQEVLTFQNKKKLKHVISHYLCMILQNKTARYINLLTASGVLLQREARHFLEEIEHGVMEIRECKLDKHPESIEFRDDDLEIIHDARRCRRGRMRMSIVKRTSRGGLASSPSSSLSRTSAHHSWLSHT
;
A
#
# COMPACT_ATOMS: atom_id res chain seq x y z
N LYS A 1 -13.96 46.34 12.96
CA LYS A 1 -13.32 45.32 13.83
C LYS A 1 -13.98 43.98 13.54
N ARG A 2 -13.38 43.09 12.74
CA ARG A 2 -13.83 41.70 12.64
C ARG A 2 -13.43 41.02 13.94
N THR A 3 -14.39 40.50 14.69
CA THR A 3 -14.12 39.66 15.85
C THR A 3 -13.40 38.41 15.33
N LYS A 4 -12.15 38.20 15.78
CA LYS A 4 -11.43 36.97 15.52
C LYS A 4 -12.23 35.85 16.18
N LYS A 5 -12.97 35.07 15.39
CA LYS A 5 -13.53 33.81 15.87
C LYS A 5 -12.31 32.91 16.09
N SER A 6 -12.02 32.56 17.34
CA SER A 6 -11.00 31.57 17.65
C SER A 6 -11.35 30.30 16.87
N VAL A 7 -10.40 29.76 16.11
CA VAL A 7 -10.55 28.40 15.59
C VAL A 7 -10.65 27.49 16.79
N HIS A 8 -11.73 26.72 16.84
CA HIS A 8 -11.87 25.72 17.86
C HIS A 8 -10.79 24.64 17.62
N PRO A 9 -10.04 24.20 18.65
CA PRO A 9 -9.03 23.14 18.51
C PRO A 9 -9.57 21.86 17.84
N SER A 10 -10.89 21.64 17.89
CA SER A 10 -11.58 20.53 17.20
C SER A 10 -11.48 20.53 15.68
N CYS A 11 -11.07 21.64 15.05
CA CYS A 11 -10.82 21.66 13.60
C CYS A 11 -9.53 20.91 13.22
N TYR A 12 -8.68 20.56 14.20
CA TYR A 12 -7.49 19.73 13.96
C TYR A 12 -7.84 18.25 14.07
N ARG A 13 -7.61 17.49 12.99
CA ARG A 13 -7.71 16.03 12.98
C ARG A 13 -6.32 15.45 13.26
N ALA A 14 -6.20 14.63 14.30
CA ALA A 14 -4.96 13.91 14.58
C ALA A 14 -4.55 13.02 13.39
N PRO A 15 -3.25 12.79 13.17
CA PRO A 15 -2.81 11.91 12.10
C PRO A 15 -3.27 10.46 12.33
N HIS A 16 -3.74 9.81 11.27
CA HIS A 16 -4.07 8.39 11.31
C HIS A 16 -2.77 7.61 11.09
N LEU A 17 -2.18 7.12 12.18
CA LEU A 17 -0.86 6.49 12.16
C LEU A 17 -0.91 4.98 12.42
N GLU A 18 -2.11 4.38 12.42
CA GLU A 18 -2.26 2.96 12.75
C GLU A 18 -1.50 2.03 11.80
N HIS A 19 -1.34 2.43 10.53
CA HIS A 19 -0.54 1.69 9.56
C HIS A 19 0.98 1.88 9.70
N VAL A 20 1.44 2.93 10.40
CA VAL A 20 2.87 3.27 10.56
C VAL A 20 3.41 2.80 11.91
N LEU A 21 2.62 2.96 12.96
CA LEU A 21 3.00 2.72 14.36
C LEU A 21 3.47 1.28 14.66
N PRO A 22 2.93 0.21 14.06
CA PRO A 22 3.41 -1.15 14.29
C PRO A 22 4.89 -1.36 13.98
N TYR A 23 5.48 -0.47 13.17
CA TYR A 23 6.89 -0.53 12.79
C TYR A 23 7.79 0.34 13.67
N ILE A 24 7.23 1.01 14.68
CA ILE A 24 7.92 1.91 15.60
C ILE A 24 8.02 1.28 16.98
N GLU A 25 9.23 1.23 17.52
CA GLU A 25 9.54 0.59 18.80
C GLU A 25 8.75 1.14 19.98
N ASN A 26 8.72 2.47 20.04
CA ASN A 26 8.12 3.24 21.08
C ASN A 26 6.78 3.81 20.59
N ALA A 27 6.02 3.03 19.82
CA ALA A 27 4.75 3.43 19.24
C ALA A 27 3.81 4.03 20.30
N ASP A 28 3.73 3.44 21.48
CA ASP A 28 2.89 3.94 22.58
C ASP A 28 3.39 5.28 23.13
N SER A 29 4.71 5.48 23.21
CA SER A 29 5.30 6.78 23.57
C SER A 29 5.02 7.83 22.50
N VAL A 30 5.16 7.47 21.22
CA VAL A 30 4.83 8.37 20.09
C VAL A 30 3.35 8.72 20.13
N ARG A 31 2.45 7.75 20.30
CA ARG A 31 1.01 7.99 20.50
C ARG A 31 0.76 8.92 21.68
N ALA A 32 1.41 8.67 22.82
CA ALA A 32 1.26 9.50 24.02
C ALA A 32 1.76 10.93 23.79
N MET A 33 2.89 11.12 23.12
CA MET A 33 3.44 12.44 22.78
C MET A 33 2.54 13.19 21.80
N LEU A 34 2.05 12.52 20.76
CA LEU A 34 1.11 13.11 19.82
C LEU A 34 -0.18 13.49 20.55
N CYS A 35 -0.72 12.59 21.37
CA CYS A 35 -1.88 12.90 22.21
C CYS A 35 -1.60 14.06 23.16
N GLN A 36 -0.47 14.14 23.86
CA GLN A 36 -0.18 15.26 24.76
C GLN A 36 -0.06 16.60 24.02
N ASN A 37 0.55 16.59 22.83
CA ASN A 37 0.72 17.81 22.04
C ASN A 37 -0.56 18.23 21.30
N PHE A 38 -1.49 17.30 21.03
CA PHE A 38 -2.73 17.57 20.30
C PHE A 38 -4.00 17.59 21.17
N VAL A 39 -3.97 17.00 22.36
CA VAL A 39 -5.07 17.04 23.34
C VAL A 39 -4.98 18.35 24.10
N VAL A 40 -5.49 19.41 23.47
CA VAL A 40 -6.06 20.52 24.22
C VAL A 40 -7.51 20.23 24.63
N GLU A 41 -8.23 19.28 24.01
CA GLU A 41 -9.62 19.01 24.44
C GLU A 41 -10.13 17.63 23.97
N LYS A 42 -10.03 16.62 24.84
CA LYS A 42 -10.79 15.36 24.69
C LYS A 42 -11.65 15.14 25.94
N SER A 43 -12.51 16.12 26.24
CA SER A 43 -13.47 16.06 27.36
C SER A 43 -14.83 15.47 26.98
N ILE A 44 -15.05 15.08 25.72
CA ILE A 44 -16.32 14.53 25.26
C ILE A 44 -16.06 13.41 24.26
N SER A 45 -15.83 12.19 24.74
CA SER A 45 -16.37 10.94 24.19
C SER A 45 -15.66 9.78 24.88
N SER A 46 -16.23 9.38 26.01
CA SER A 46 -15.93 8.12 26.68
C SER A 46 -16.43 6.99 25.78
N SER A 47 -15.51 6.16 25.27
CA SER A 47 -15.67 4.84 24.59
C SER A 47 -14.78 4.73 23.34
N ILE A 48 -13.49 5.05 23.45
CA ILE A 48 -12.49 4.52 22.53
C ILE A 48 -11.66 3.54 23.35
N THR A 49 -11.94 2.26 23.17
CA THR A 49 -11.10 1.16 23.64
C THR A 49 -9.71 1.34 23.05
N ILE A 50 -8.74 1.54 23.93
CA ILE A 50 -7.31 1.55 23.60
C ILE A 50 -6.97 0.16 23.07
N PHE A 51 -6.70 0.05 21.77
CA PHE A 51 -6.23 -1.18 21.16
C PHE A 51 -4.91 -1.61 21.82
N PRO A 52 -4.77 -2.87 22.27
CA PRO A 52 -3.51 -3.36 22.80
C PRO A 52 -2.45 -3.35 21.70
N SER A 53 -1.25 -2.86 22.05
CA SER A 53 -0.04 -2.83 21.24
C SER A 53 0.19 -4.23 20.65
N ILE A 54 0.12 -4.34 19.31
CA ILE A 54 0.20 -5.61 18.55
C ILE A 54 1.51 -6.34 18.89
N PRO A 55 1.48 -7.46 19.64
CA PRO A 55 2.61 -8.39 19.70
C PRO A 55 2.29 -9.54 18.75
N ASP A 56 3.01 -9.62 17.64
CA ASP A 56 3.07 -10.84 16.81
C ASP A 56 1.71 -11.45 16.39
N ALA A 57 0.72 -10.58 16.07
CA ALA A 57 -0.68 -10.95 15.84
C ALA A 57 -1.13 -10.81 14.37
N THR A 58 -0.37 -11.35 13.42
CA THR A 58 -0.81 -11.35 12.00
C THR A 58 -1.88 -12.40 11.67
N GLU A 59 -2.23 -13.30 12.59
CA GLU A 59 -3.32 -14.27 12.39
C GLU A 59 -4.46 -14.18 13.42
N SER A 60 -4.17 -13.81 14.68
CA SER A 60 -5.12 -14.05 15.80
C SER A 60 -6.16 -12.93 16.04
N VAL A 61 -5.87 -11.68 15.69
CA VAL A 61 -6.73 -10.54 16.11
C VAL A 61 -7.78 -10.14 15.06
N MET A 62 -7.58 -10.44 13.77
CA MET A 62 -8.60 -10.15 12.74
C MET A 62 -9.70 -11.22 12.63
N GLU A 63 -9.58 -12.38 13.29
CA GLU A 63 -10.63 -13.41 13.34
C GLU A 63 -11.66 -13.19 14.45
N GLN A 64 -11.36 -12.40 15.49
CA GLN A 64 -12.20 -12.31 16.70
C GLN A 64 -13.49 -11.51 16.55
N GLY A 65 -13.78 -10.95 15.37
CA GLY A 65 -14.99 -10.16 15.10
C GLY A 65 -16.02 -10.84 14.21
N ILE A 66 -15.84 -12.11 13.84
CA ILE A 66 -16.89 -12.89 13.16
C ILE A 66 -17.73 -13.56 14.25
N GLU A 67 -18.61 -12.77 14.88
CA GLU A 67 -19.62 -13.30 15.79
C GLU A 67 -20.41 -14.40 15.07
N ASN A 68 -20.27 -15.65 15.55
CA ASN A 68 -21.12 -16.84 15.32
C ASN A 68 -22.24 -16.68 14.28
N PHE A 69 -21.90 -16.45 13.01
CA PHE A 69 -22.86 -16.56 11.94
C PHE A 69 -23.15 -18.05 11.78
N ASP A 70 -24.44 -18.39 11.82
CA ASP A 70 -24.93 -19.76 11.65
C ASP A 70 -24.32 -20.36 10.38
N GLU A 71 -23.29 -21.21 10.52
CA GLU A 71 -22.48 -21.77 9.43
C GLU A 71 -23.29 -22.68 8.49
N ASN A 72 -24.58 -22.87 8.76
CA ASN A 72 -25.41 -23.88 8.11
C ASN A 72 -26.02 -23.45 6.76
N GLU A 73 -25.89 -22.19 6.33
CA GLU A 73 -26.39 -21.74 5.02
C GLU A 73 -25.26 -21.19 4.13
N ILE A 74 -24.52 -22.12 3.50
CA ILE A 74 -23.53 -21.80 2.46
C ILE A 74 -24.27 -21.45 1.17
N HIS A 75 -24.67 -20.19 1.04
CA HIS A 75 -25.16 -19.65 -0.22
C HIS A 75 -23.98 -19.33 -1.14
N GLU A 76 -23.99 -19.89 -2.35
CA GLU A 76 -23.04 -19.51 -3.40
C GLU A 76 -23.36 -18.06 -3.85
N PRO A 77 -22.38 -17.15 -3.84
CA PRO A 77 -22.65 -15.76 -4.17
C PRO A 77 -23.03 -15.63 -5.65
N THR A 78 -24.09 -14.89 -5.93
CA THR A 78 -24.49 -14.63 -7.32
C THR A 78 -23.40 -13.82 -8.04
N PRO A 79 -22.89 -14.23 -9.20
CA PRO A 79 -21.76 -13.57 -9.86
C PRO A 79 -21.97 -12.07 -10.12
N GLY A 80 -23.21 -11.67 -10.45
CA GLY A 80 -23.56 -10.25 -10.63
C GLY A 80 -23.39 -9.43 -9.34
N LEU A 81 -23.82 -9.97 -8.20
CA LEU A 81 -23.72 -9.28 -6.92
C LEU A 81 -22.27 -9.17 -6.44
N VAL A 82 -21.44 -10.19 -6.70
CA VAL A 82 -19.99 -10.11 -6.44
C VAL A 82 -19.37 -8.99 -7.28
N LYS A 83 -19.68 -8.93 -8.58
CA LYS A 83 -19.21 -7.88 -9.47
C LYS A 83 -19.60 -6.49 -8.96
N ASP A 84 -20.87 -6.28 -8.62
CA ASP A 84 -21.35 -4.98 -8.14
C ASP A 84 -20.67 -4.59 -6.81
N THR A 85 -20.47 -5.57 -5.91
CA THR A 85 -19.75 -5.36 -4.64
C THR A 85 -18.28 -5.00 -4.87
N ARG A 86 -17.60 -5.63 -5.84
CA ARG A 86 -16.22 -5.29 -6.22
C ARG A 86 -16.12 -3.86 -6.78
N LEU A 87 -17.04 -3.45 -7.66
CA LEU A 87 -17.06 -2.09 -8.21
C LEU A 87 -17.25 -1.05 -7.10
N MET A 88 -18.19 -1.29 -6.18
CA MET A 88 -18.38 -0.44 -5.01
C MET A 88 -17.12 -0.40 -4.12
N PHE A 89 -16.44 -1.53 -3.92
CA PHE A 89 -15.19 -1.56 -3.16
C PHE A 89 -14.07 -0.74 -3.82
N ILE A 90 -13.98 -0.74 -5.15
CA ILE A 90 -13.03 0.11 -5.89
C ILE A 90 -13.33 1.60 -5.67
N GLU A 91 -14.60 2.00 -5.60
CA GLU A 91 -14.96 3.38 -5.25
C GLU A 91 -14.57 3.74 -3.80
N LEU A 92 -14.71 2.80 -2.86
CA LEU A 92 -14.22 2.99 -1.49
C LEU A 92 -12.70 3.14 -1.45
N LEU A 93 -11.94 2.39 -2.26
CA LEU A 93 -10.50 2.55 -2.38
C LEU A 93 -10.12 3.93 -2.97
N ARG A 94 -10.85 4.41 -3.98
CA ARG A 94 -10.65 5.78 -4.52
C ARG A 94 -10.86 6.83 -3.45
N ALA A 95 -11.92 6.69 -2.66
CA ALA A 95 -12.21 7.58 -1.55
C ALA A 95 -11.11 7.52 -0.47
N ALA A 96 -10.65 6.33 -0.09
CA ALA A 96 -9.58 6.14 0.88
C ALA A 96 -8.24 6.77 0.44
N TYR A 97 -7.80 6.54 -0.82
CA TYR A 97 -6.60 7.21 -1.32
C TYR A 97 -6.75 8.73 -1.40
N THR A 98 -7.94 9.22 -1.77
CA THR A 98 -8.22 10.66 -1.77
C THR A 98 -8.14 11.23 -0.35
N SER A 99 -8.71 10.52 0.63
CA SER A 99 -8.64 10.84 2.05
C SER A 99 -7.18 10.92 2.53
N GLN A 100 -6.34 9.92 2.21
CA GLN A 100 -4.91 9.93 2.54
C GLN A 100 -4.17 11.15 1.94
N ILE A 101 -4.47 11.52 0.69
CA ILE A 101 -3.86 12.69 0.03
C ILE A 101 -4.31 13.97 0.71
N GLU A 102 -5.61 14.13 0.89
CA GLU A 102 -6.20 15.29 1.54
C GLU A 102 -5.68 15.43 2.97
N ASP A 103 -5.49 14.31 3.67
CA ASP A 103 -4.99 14.29 5.03
C ASP A 103 -3.48 14.50 5.18
N GLY A 104 -2.75 14.51 4.06
CA GLY A 104 -1.31 14.70 4.01
C GLY A 104 -0.52 13.43 4.36
N GLU A 105 -1.20 12.29 4.40
CA GLU A 105 -0.62 10.98 4.66
C GLU A 105 0.06 10.44 3.40
N LEU A 106 -0.58 10.60 2.24
CA LEU A 106 0.01 10.34 0.93
C LEU A 106 0.41 11.65 0.24
N ASP A 107 1.71 11.99 0.20
CA ASP A 107 2.17 13.23 -0.46
C ASP A 107 2.10 13.10 -1.99
N PRO A 108 1.27 13.90 -2.70
CA PRO A 108 1.16 13.85 -4.15
C PRO A 108 2.41 14.35 -4.89
N ARG A 109 3.39 14.93 -4.19
CA ARG A 109 4.68 15.35 -4.76
C ARG A 109 5.72 14.25 -4.67
N GLU A 110 5.46 13.19 -3.90
CA GLU A 110 6.41 12.11 -3.70
C GLU A 110 6.73 11.41 -5.03
N SER A 111 8.03 11.29 -5.32
CA SER A 111 8.55 10.77 -6.59
C SER A 111 7.87 11.40 -7.81
N ASN A 112 7.66 12.72 -7.78
CA ASN A 112 6.98 13.51 -8.83
C ASN A 112 5.52 13.07 -9.09
N GLY A 113 4.82 12.62 -8.05
CA GLY A 113 3.43 12.18 -8.12
C GLY A 113 3.24 10.80 -8.76
N PHE A 114 4.34 10.08 -9.00
CA PHE A 114 4.29 8.74 -9.57
C PHE A 114 3.46 7.78 -8.70
N LEU A 115 3.62 7.86 -7.37
CA LEU A 115 2.93 6.94 -6.46
C LEU A 115 1.41 7.10 -6.52
N VAL A 116 0.92 8.34 -6.42
CA VAL A 116 -0.51 8.68 -6.54
C VAL A 116 -1.05 8.26 -7.91
N HIS A 117 -0.36 8.65 -8.99
CA HIS A 117 -0.78 8.27 -10.34
C HIS A 117 -0.90 6.75 -10.50
N ALA A 118 0.07 6.00 -9.98
CA ALA A 118 0.09 4.55 -10.09
C ALA A 118 -1.06 3.87 -9.33
N PHE A 119 -1.48 4.39 -8.16
CA PHE A 119 -2.66 3.88 -7.45
C PHE A 119 -3.96 4.12 -8.22
N PHE A 120 -4.20 5.34 -8.70
CA PHE A 120 -5.43 5.60 -9.47
C PHE A 120 -5.45 4.86 -10.80
N TYR A 121 -4.29 4.70 -11.45
CA TYR A 121 -4.17 3.88 -12.65
C TYR A 121 -4.48 2.41 -12.37
N SER A 122 -3.95 1.83 -11.27
CA SER A 122 -4.24 0.44 -10.93
C SER A 122 -5.72 0.21 -10.60
N LEU A 123 -6.37 1.16 -9.93
CA LEU A 123 -7.81 1.09 -9.69
C LEU A 123 -8.64 1.14 -10.97
N ASN A 124 -8.26 1.97 -11.96
CA ASN A 124 -8.96 2.01 -13.25
C ASN A 124 -8.84 0.66 -13.99
N CYS A 125 -7.65 0.06 -13.99
CA CYS A 125 -7.46 -1.25 -14.59
C CYS A 125 -8.21 -2.37 -13.84
N ALA A 126 -8.26 -2.29 -12.50
CA ALA A 126 -9.04 -3.22 -11.69
C ALA A 126 -10.55 -3.06 -11.95
N GLU A 127 -11.05 -1.83 -12.10
CA GLU A 127 -12.43 -1.54 -12.47
C GLU A 127 -12.78 -2.18 -13.82
N ASP A 128 -11.93 -1.98 -14.84
CA ASP A 128 -12.09 -2.62 -16.13
C ASP A 128 -12.09 -4.15 -16.01
N SER A 129 -11.14 -4.73 -15.26
CA SER A 129 -11.07 -6.18 -15.03
C SER A 129 -12.36 -6.72 -14.39
N VAL A 130 -12.84 -6.07 -13.32
CA VAL A 130 -14.07 -6.41 -12.59
C VAL A 130 -15.31 -6.24 -13.47
N ALA A 131 -15.36 -5.21 -14.32
CA ALA A 131 -16.45 -4.99 -15.25
C ALA A 131 -16.63 -6.18 -16.21
N HIS A 132 -15.54 -6.89 -16.52
CA HIS A 132 -15.52 -8.11 -17.33
C HIS A 132 -15.65 -9.41 -16.50
N GLY A 133 -15.94 -9.31 -15.20
CA GLY A 133 -16.11 -10.44 -14.28
C GLY A 133 -14.82 -10.93 -13.61
N GLY A 134 -13.71 -10.19 -13.74
CA GLY A 134 -12.46 -10.47 -13.05
C GLY A 134 -12.54 -10.25 -11.52
N PRO A 135 -11.56 -10.77 -10.76
CA PRO A 135 -11.40 -10.48 -9.33
C PRO A 135 -10.82 -9.09 -9.11
N LEU A 136 -10.75 -8.65 -7.84
CA LEU A 136 -9.83 -7.58 -7.45
C LEU A 136 -8.38 -8.01 -7.76
N ASN A 137 -7.63 -7.13 -8.41
CA ASN A 137 -6.25 -7.37 -8.84
C ASN A 137 -5.44 -6.07 -8.98
N ASP A 138 -5.75 -5.07 -8.16
CA ASP A 138 -5.15 -3.74 -8.27
C ASP A 138 -3.68 -3.77 -7.81
N TRP A 139 -3.33 -4.61 -6.83
CA TRP A 139 -1.94 -4.82 -6.42
C TRP A 139 -1.04 -5.32 -7.55
N ASP A 140 -1.46 -6.38 -8.26
CA ASP A 140 -0.72 -6.95 -9.38
C ASP A 140 -0.62 -5.97 -10.55
N THR A 141 -1.72 -5.26 -10.84
CA THR A 141 -1.75 -4.27 -11.90
C THR A 141 -0.78 -3.13 -11.63
N TRP A 142 -0.70 -2.70 -10.36
CA TRP A 142 0.30 -1.73 -9.93
C TRP A 142 1.73 -2.26 -10.13
N LEU A 143 2.00 -3.51 -9.73
CA LEU A 143 3.34 -4.11 -9.85
C LEU A 143 3.80 -4.17 -11.32
N ASN A 144 2.89 -4.51 -12.23
CA ASN A 144 3.15 -4.51 -13.66
C ASN A 144 3.45 -3.09 -14.18
N THR A 145 2.68 -2.10 -13.73
CA THR A 145 2.84 -0.69 -14.12
C THR A 145 4.17 -0.12 -13.63
N SER A 146 4.54 -0.37 -12.37
CA SER A 146 5.78 0.12 -11.79
C SER A 146 7.01 -0.50 -12.44
N GLN A 147 6.99 -1.80 -12.75
CA GLN A 147 8.07 -2.45 -13.48
C GLN A 147 8.21 -1.88 -14.89
N ALA A 148 7.09 -1.56 -15.57
CA ALA A 148 7.12 -0.93 -16.88
C ALA A 148 7.74 0.47 -16.81
N VAL A 149 7.34 1.29 -15.83
CA VAL A 149 7.89 2.64 -15.63
C VAL A 149 9.36 2.59 -15.23
N ALA A 150 9.76 1.67 -14.34
CA ALA A 150 11.16 1.49 -13.97
C ALA A 150 12.03 1.13 -15.18
N LYS A 151 11.55 0.22 -16.05
CA LYS A 151 12.23 -0.13 -17.31
C LYS A 151 12.30 1.06 -18.27
N ALA A 152 11.22 1.83 -18.39
CA ALA A 152 11.18 3.02 -19.23
C ALA A 152 12.14 4.11 -18.73
N ASN A 153 12.16 4.37 -17.42
CA ASN A 153 13.09 5.30 -16.78
C ASN A 153 14.53 4.86 -16.96
N PHE A 154 14.83 3.57 -16.78
CA PHE A 154 16.16 3.02 -17.05
C PHE A 154 16.59 3.24 -18.50
N PHE A 155 15.69 3.00 -19.46
CA PHE A 155 15.96 3.22 -20.88
C PHE A 155 16.16 4.71 -21.19
N ALA A 156 15.28 5.59 -20.71
CA ALA A 156 15.40 7.03 -20.89
C ALA A 156 16.73 7.56 -20.33
N GLN A 157 17.11 7.13 -19.13
CA GLN A 157 18.41 7.46 -18.54
C GLN A 157 19.58 6.95 -19.39
N ARG A 158 19.49 5.73 -19.94
CA ARG A 158 20.52 5.19 -20.84
C ARG A 158 20.66 6.02 -22.12
N VAL A 159 19.54 6.46 -22.68
CA VAL A 159 19.52 7.33 -23.86
C VAL A 159 20.16 8.68 -23.54
N ILE A 160 19.78 9.31 -22.42
CA ILE A 160 20.37 10.57 -21.96
C ILE A 160 21.90 10.43 -21.78
N ARG A 161 22.40 9.31 -21.23
CA ARG A 161 23.85 9.04 -21.12
C ARG A 161 24.56 9.02 -22.48
N ILE A 162 23.95 8.37 -23.46
CA ILE A 162 24.53 8.26 -24.81
C ILE A 162 24.57 9.65 -25.46
N PHE A 163 23.46 10.41 -25.36
CA PHE A 163 23.40 11.76 -25.90
C PHE A 163 24.38 12.71 -25.21
N SER A 164 24.49 12.68 -23.88
CA SER A 164 25.45 13.51 -23.14
C SER A 164 26.90 13.19 -23.49
N PHE A 165 27.20 11.93 -23.84
CA PHE A 165 28.52 11.53 -24.31
C PHE A 165 28.82 12.03 -25.73
N CYS A 166 27.81 12.10 -26.60
CA CYS A 166 27.94 12.60 -27.96
C CYS A 166 27.99 14.14 -28.02
N THR A 167 27.31 14.85 -27.12
CA THR A 167 27.39 16.30 -26.98
C THR A 167 28.62 16.71 -26.17
N LYS A 168 29.82 16.45 -26.69
CA LYS A 168 31.08 16.96 -26.14
C LYS A 168 31.16 18.48 -26.33
N VAL A 169 30.44 19.24 -25.51
CA VAL A 169 30.74 20.65 -25.28
C VAL A 169 32.08 20.70 -24.52
N GLY A 170 32.99 21.54 -24.98
CA GLY A 170 34.44 21.42 -24.76
C GLY A 170 34.91 21.32 -23.29
N PRO A 171 36.10 20.74 -23.07
CA PRO A 171 36.62 20.31 -21.77
C PRO A 171 37.08 21.43 -20.82
N GLU A 172 36.72 22.70 -21.03
CA GLU A 172 37.54 23.77 -20.46
C GLU A 172 37.24 24.23 -19.04
N LYS A 173 36.14 23.83 -18.38
CA LYS A 173 36.00 24.08 -16.94
C LYS A 173 35.33 22.90 -16.25
N GLY A 174 36.17 22.07 -15.63
CA GLY A 174 35.82 20.83 -14.92
C GLY A 174 34.90 21.06 -13.70
N GLY A 175 33.62 21.29 -13.97
CA GLY A 175 32.56 20.96 -13.03
C GLY A 175 32.41 19.45 -13.01
N ASP A 176 32.74 18.84 -11.89
CA ASP A 176 32.59 17.42 -11.61
C ASP A 176 31.13 17.01 -11.92
N LEU A 177 30.88 16.42 -13.10
CA LEU A 177 29.58 15.84 -13.48
C LEU A 177 29.40 14.42 -12.90
N ALA A 178 30.38 13.96 -12.11
CA ALA A 178 30.34 12.72 -11.34
C ALA A 178 29.23 12.59 -10.27
N PRO A 179 28.69 13.66 -9.63
CA PRO A 179 27.73 13.49 -8.54
C PRO A 179 26.30 13.16 -9.00
N LEU A 180 26.00 13.25 -10.30
CA LEU A 180 24.63 13.03 -10.81
C LEU A 180 24.20 11.55 -10.84
N TRP A 181 25.10 10.60 -10.57
CA TRP A 181 24.86 9.18 -10.85
C TRP A 181 25.29 8.27 -9.69
N ASN A 182 24.98 8.66 -8.46
CA ASN A 182 25.17 7.76 -7.34
C ASN A 182 24.18 6.59 -7.43
N LYS A 183 24.67 5.40 -7.83
CA LYS A 183 23.88 4.16 -7.93
C LYS A 183 23.04 3.89 -6.67
N ASN A 184 23.58 4.23 -5.50
CA ASN A 184 22.89 4.04 -4.22
C ASN A 184 21.62 4.91 -4.11
N SER A 185 21.56 6.04 -4.81
CA SER A 185 20.37 6.91 -4.81
C SER A 185 19.15 6.23 -5.44
N PHE A 186 19.36 5.44 -6.50
CA PHE A 186 18.27 4.77 -7.20
C PHE A 186 17.71 3.60 -6.38
N GLU A 187 18.58 2.77 -5.81
CA GLU A 187 18.18 1.64 -4.96
C GLU A 187 17.42 2.12 -3.71
N ASN A 188 17.82 3.27 -3.15
CA ASN A 188 17.14 3.86 -1.99
C ASN A 188 15.78 4.46 -2.35
N GLU A 189 15.67 5.12 -3.50
CA GLU A 189 14.39 5.66 -3.99
C GLU A 189 13.41 4.54 -4.33
N GLU A 190 13.87 3.48 -4.99
CA GLU A 190 13.04 2.30 -5.29
C GLU A 190 12.56 1.61 -4.01
N LEU A 191 13.45 1.43 -3.03
CA LEU A 191 13.09 0.88 -1.72
C LEU A 191 12.04 1.76 -1.02
N ARG A 192 12.26 3.07 -1.00
CA ARG A 192 11.34 4.05 -0.41
C ARG A 192 9.97 3.96 -1.07
N LEU A 193 9.91 4.01 -2.39
CA LEU A 193 8.67 3.86 -3.16
C LEU A 193 7.94 2.55 -2.86
N ASN A 194 8.66 1.43 -2.78
CA ASN A 194 8.07 0.12 -2.46
C ASN A 194 7.44 0.07 -1.07
N ILE A 195 8.12 0.67 -0.08
CA ILE A 195 7.62 0.72 1.31
C ILE A 195 6.42 1.65 1.41
N LEU A 196 6.53 2.89 0.90
CA LEU A 196 5.44 3.86 0.92
C LEU A 196 4.19 3.32 0.21
N ARG A 197 4.38 2.66 -0.93
CA ARG A 197 3.29 1.96 -1.61
C ARG A 197 2.60 0.97 -0.70
N ALA A 198 3.37 0.02 -0.15
CA ALA A 198 2.77 -1.05 0.63
C ALA A 198 2.01 -0.50 1.84
N LEU A 199 2.56 0.53 2.51
CA LEU A 199 1.89 1.20 3.63
C LEU A 199 0.57 1.87 3.20
N SER A 200 0.59 2.72 2.17
CA SER A 200 -0.62 3.41 1.70
C SER A 200 -1.67 2.42 1.16
N PHE A 201 -1.22 1.33 0.51
CA PHE A 201 -2.10 0.28 0.02
C PHE A 201 -2.81 -0.47 1.16
N ILE A 202 -2.04 -0.92 2.17
CA ILE A 202 -2.60 -1.61 3.33
C ILE A 202 -3.62 -0.71 4.02
N ASP A 203 -3.26 0.55 4.26
CA ASP A 203 -4.12 1.52 4.93
C ASP A 203 -5.42 1.79 4.16
N ALA A 204 -5.34 2.01 2.84
CA ALA A 204 -6.52 2.27 2.00
C ALA A 204 -7.45 1.06 1.93
N HIS A 205 -6.90 -0.15 1.84
CA HIS A 205 -7.72 -1.38 1.87
C HIS A 205 -8.33 -1.61 3.25
N SER A 206 -7.62 -1.32 4.34
CA SER A 206 -8.17 -1.41 5.69
C SER A 206 -9.34 -0.43 5.89
N GLU A 207 -9.19 0.82 5.46
CA GLU A 207 -10.27 1.84 5.50
C GLU A 207 -11.46 1.41 4.64
N ALA A 208 -11.23 0.97 3.40
CA ALA A 208 -12.30 0.49 2.53
C ALA A 208 -13.01 -0.77 3.07
N GLN A 209 -12.26 -1.69 3.70
CA GLN A 209 -12.81 -2.87 4.36
C GLN A 209 -13.69 -2.50 5.56
N GLU A 210 -13.28 -1.51 6.35
CA GLU A 210 -14.06 -1.01 7.49
C GLU A 210 -15.37 -0.38 7.00
N HIS A 211 -15.32 0.51 6.02
CA HIS A 211 -16.52 1.11 5.43
C HIS A 211 -17.46 0.07 4.81
N LEU A 212 -16.91 -0.90 4.06
CA LEU A 212 -17.74 -1.97 3.50
C LEU A 212 -18.38 -2.82 4.61
N LYS A 213 -17.67 -3.05 5.71
CA LYS A 213 -18.19 -3.78 6.88
C LYS A 213 -19.26 -2.98 7.62
N GLU A 214 -19.14 -1.67 7.73
CA GLU A 214 -20.17 -0.81 8.33
C GLU A 214 -21.48 -0.85 7.52
N GLU A 215 -21.38 -0.81 6.19
CA GLU A 215 -22.53 -0.84 5.29
C GLU A 215 -23.20 -2.23 5.21
N PHE A 216 -22.41 -3.31 5.20
CA PHE A 216 -22.92 -4.66 4.90
C PHE A 216 -22.75 -5.71 6.01
N GLY A 217 -22.09 -5.36 7.12
CA GLY A 217 -21.74 -6.30 8.19
C GLY A 217 -22.93 -6.93 8.91
N GLY A 218 -24.10 -6.30 8.87
CA GLY A 218 -25.36 -6.82 9.41
C GLY A 218 -26.23 -7.58 8.41
N THR A 219 -25.82 -7.70 7.15
CA THR A 219 -26.65 -8.32 6.11
C THR A 219 -26.58 -9.85 6.15
N THR A 220 -27.69 -10.52 5.83
CA THR A 220 -27.79 -12.00 5.72
C THR A 220 -28.06 -12.42 4.27
N GLY A 221 -27.86 -13.70 3.97
CA GLY A 221 -28.16 -14.28 2.65
C GLY A 221 -27.11 -13.99 1.57
N LEU A 222 -27.56 -13.76 0.33
CA LEU A 222 -26.72 -13.64 -0.87
C LEU A 222 -25.74 -12.46 -0.81
N THR A 223 -26.16 -11.32 -0.25
CA THR A 223 -25.30 -10.12 -0.09
C THR A 223 -24.12 -10.39 0.83
N ALA A 224 -24.34 -11.14 1.90
CA ALA A 224 -23.28 -11.53 2.82
C ALA A 224 -22.24 -12.43 2.14
N ALA A 225 -22.66 -13.30 1.22
CA ALA A 225 -21.74 -14.15 0.46
C ALA A 225 -20.87 -13.33 -0.51
N ALA A 226 -21.45 -12.36 -1.22
CA ALA A 226 -20.70 -11.46 -2.09
C ALA A 226 -19.71 -10.58 -1.31
N PHE A 227 -20.17 -10.00 -0.20
CA PHE A 227 -19.34 -9.25 0.74
C PHE A 227 -18.12 -10.07 1.22
N ARG A 228 -18.35 -11.30 1.71
CA ARG A 228 -17.27 -12.18 2.16
C ARG A 228 -16.26 -12.48 1.05
N SER A 229 -16.71 -12.67 -0.19
CA SER A 229 -15.82 -12.88 -1.34
C SER A 229 -14.90 -11.67 -1.54
N VAL A 230 -15.46 -10.46 -1.58
CA VAL A 230 -14.69 -9.23 -1.82
C VAL A 230 -13.73 -8.94 -0.66
N MET A 231 -14.16 -9.15 0.59
CA MET A 231 -13.29 -9.02 1.77
C MET A 231 -12.14 -10.03 1.74
N ALA A 232 -12.38 -11.27 1.30
CA ALA A 232 -11.33 -12.28 1.17
C ALA A 232 -10.31 -11.92 0.08
N GLU A 233 -10.77 -11.43 -1.07
CA GLU A 233 -9.92 -10.93 -2.15
C GLU A 233 -9.04 -9.78 -1.67
N SER A 234 -9.63 -8.76 -1.06
CA SER A 234 -8.88 -7.61 -0.54
C SER A 234 -7.87 -8.01 0.54
N ARG A 235 -8.21 -8.93 1.45
CA ARG A 235 -7.24 -9.43 2.45
C ARG A 235 -6.08 -10.16 1.81
N ALA A 236 -6.31 -10.90 0.72
CA ALA A 236 -5.25 -11.57 -0.02
C ALA A 236 -4.29 -10.55 -0.66
N GLU A 237 -4.79 -9.42 -1.19
CA GLU A 237 -3.94 -8.35 -1.72
C GLU A 237 -3.18 -7.61 -0.61
N VAL A 238 -3.83 -7.31 0.51
CA VAL A 238 -3.17 -6.74 1.71
C VAL A 238 -2.05 -7.65 2.21
N GLN A 239 -2.24 -8.97 2.20
CA GLN A 239 -1.21 -9.93 2.56
C GLN A 239 0.01 -9.82 1.63
N GLN A 240 -0.19 -9.68 0.32
CA GLN A 240 0.89 -9.49 -0.64
C GLN A 240 1.66 -8.18 -0.38
N ALA A 241 0.96 -7.10 -0.04
CA ALA A 241 1.58 -5.84 0.36
C ALA A 241 2.39 -5.98 1.64
N GLN A 242 1.86 -6.70 2.64
CA GLN A 242 2.55 -6.98 3.88
C GLN A 242 3.82 -7.81 3.66
N GLU A 243 3.77 -8.81 2.77
CA GLU A 243 4.94 -9.62 2.39
C GLU A 243 6.09 -8.75 1.86
N VAL A 244 5.79 -7.72 1.06
CA VAL A 244 6.81 -6.76 0.58
C VAL A 244 7.51 -6.06 1.73
N LEU A 245 6.80 -5.67 2.78
CA LEU A 245 7.38 -5.04 3.97
C LEU A 245 8.23 -6.03 4.77
N THR A 246 7.75 -7.26 4.98
CA THR A 246 8.49 -8.29 5.73
C THR A 246 9.78 -8.74 5.04
N PHE A 247 9.86 -8.63 3.71
CA PHE A 247 11.05 -8.99 2.96
C PHE A 247 12.16 -7.93 3.05
N GLN A 248 11.83 -6.70 3.45
CA GLN A 248 12.82 -5.63 3.51
C GLN A 248 13.79 -5.79 4.68
N ASN A 249 15.01 -5.27 4.49
CA ASN A 249 15.95 -5.14 5.59
C ASN A 249 15.35 -4.23 6.69
N LYS A 250 15.22 -4.76 7.91
CA LYS A 250 14.64 -4.06 9.06
C LYS A 250 15.20 -2.64 9.24
N LYS A 251 16.53 -2.47 9.21
CA LYS A 251 17.17 -1.16 9.41
C LYS A 251 16.75 -0.15 8.35
N LYS A 252 16.72 -0.57 7.08
CA LYS A 252 16.28 0.31 5.98
C LYS A 252 14.78 0.61 6.05
N LEU A 253 13.97 -0.40 6.35
CA LEU A 253 12.51 -0.26 6.53
C LEU A 253 12.19 0.77 7.61
N LYS A 254 12.78 0.59 8.79
CA LYS A 254 12.69 1.48 9.95
C LYS A 254 13.02 2.93 9.59
N HIS A 255 14.12 3.14 8.86
CA HIS A 255 14.52 4.49 8.45
C HIS A 255 13.53 5.14 7.46
N VAL A 256 13.07 4.40 6.45
CA VAL A 256 12.07 4.92 5.50
C VAL A 256 10.77 5.26 6.22
N ILE A 257 10.36 4.42 7.17
CA ILE A 257 9.17 4.64 7.98
C ILE A 257 9.31 5.87 8.87
N SER A 258 10.47 6.09 9.49
CA SER A 258 10.74 7.34 10.23
C SER A 258 10.61 8.57 9.35
N HIS A 259 11.20 8.55 8.14
CA HIS A 259 11.05 9.64 7.19
C HIS A 259 9.59 9.85 6.80
N TYR A 260 8.87 8.76 6.55
CA TYR A 260 7.46 8.83 6.21
C TYR A 260 6.63 9.48 7.32
N LEU A 261 6.81 9.03 8.58
CA LEU A 261 6.17 9.65 9.72
C LEU A 261 6.46 11.15 9.81
N CYS A 262 7.73 11.56 9.67
CA CYS A 262 8.09 12.97 9.68
C CYS A 262 7.37 13.74 8.55
N MET A 263 7.27 13.17 7.34
CA MET A 263 6.52 13.80 6.25
C MET A 263 5.03 13.94 6.57
N ILE A 264 4.38 12.91 7.13
CA ILE A 264 2.97 12.96 7.53
C ILE A 264 2.77 14.11 8.52
N LEU A 265 3.63 14.19 9.55
CA LEU A 265 3.55 15.24 10.56
C LEU A 265 3.73 16.63 9.94
N GLN A 266 4.73 16.82 9.09
CA GLN A 266 4.97 18.09 8.39
C GLN A 266 3.78 18.50 7.51
N ASN A 267 3.21 17.57 6.73
CA ASN A 267 2.05 17.82 5.89
C ASN A 267 0.80 18.17 6.73
N LYS A 268 0.56 17.46 7.84
CA LYS A 268 -0.55 17.76 8.77
C LYS A 268 -0.37 19.15 9.40
N THR A 269 0.86 19.51 9.79
CA THR A 269 1.17 20.85 10.32
C THR A 269 0.91 21.93 9.28
N ALA A 270 1.32 21.73 8.02
CA ALA A 270 1.06 22.68 6.93
C ALA A 270 -0.45 22.89 6.71
N ARG A 271 -1.25 21.81 6.72
CA ARG A 271 -2.71 21.90 6.65
C ARG A 271 -3.29 22.70 7.81
N TYR A 272 -2.83 22.43 9.03
CA TYR A 272 -3.30 23.16 10.20
C TYR A 272 -2.98 24.66 10.11
N ILE A 273 -1.78 25.04 9.65
CA ILE A 273 -1.42 26.44 9.39
C ILE A 273 -2.35 27.07 8.35
N ASN A 274 -2.69 26.34 7.28
CA ASN A 274 -3.66 26.81 6.29
C ASN A 274 -5.05 27.06 6.90
N LEU A 275 -5.53 26.17 7.79
CA LEU A 275 -6.79 26.36 8.52
C LEU A 275 -6.75 27.58 9.46
N LEU A 276 -5.67 27.77 10.20
CA LEU A 276 -5.47 28.95 11.06
C LEU A 276 -5.39 30.25 10.25
N THR A 277 -4.89 30.18 9.03
CA THR A 277 -4.84 31.32 8.11
C THR A 277 -6.21 31.64 7.54
N ALA A 278 -6.94 30.63 7.05
CA ALA A 278 -8.27 30.78 6.47
C ALA A 278 -9.31 31.36 7.47
N SER A 279 -9.16 31.02 8.75
CA SER A 279 -9.99 31.55 9.84
C SER A 279 -9.59 32.96 10.31
N GLY A 280 -8.43 33.46 9.89
CA GLY A 280 -7.88 34.75 10.32
C GLY A 280 -7.27 34.76 11.72
N VAL A 281 -7.01 33.58 12.31
CA VAL A 281 -6.24 33.47 13.55
C VAL A 281 -4.78 33.86 13.29
N LEU A 282 -4.20 33.30 12.23
CA LEU A 282 -2.83 33.56 11.79
C LEU A 282 -2.80 34.59 10.65
N LEU A 283 -1.84 35.51 10.67
CA LEU A 283 -1.66 36.45 9.56
C LEU A 283 -1.03 35.72 8.37
N GLN A 284 -1.40 36.11 7.15
CA GLN A 284 -0.87 35.49 5.92
C GLN A 284 0.68 35.55 5.83
N ARG A 285 1.32 36.57 6.41
CA ARG A 285 2.79 36.67 6.45
C ARG A 285 3.42 35.64 7.39
N GLU A 286 2.81 35.42 8.55
CA GLU A 286 3.26 34.41 9.52
C GLU A 286 3.05 33.01 8.95
N ALA A 287 1.88 32.77 8.35
CA ALA A 287 1.56 31.52 7.68
C ALA A 287 2.57 31.16 6.59
N ARG A 288 2.92 32.14 5.74
CA ARG A 288 3.94 31.94 4.70
C ARG A 288 5.28 31.51 5.30
N HIS A 289 5.72 32.18 6.36
CA HIS A 289 6.98 31.85 7.02
C HIS A 289 7.01 30.40 7.53
N PHE A 290 5.94 29.96 8.22
CA PHE A 290 5.86 28.58 8.69
C PHE A 290 5.76 27.56 7.55
N LEU A 291 5.01 27.87 6.48
CA LEU A 291 4.91 26.98 5.33
C LEU A 291 6.24 26.83 4.58
N GLU A 292 7.03 27.90 4.47
CA GLU A 292 8.40 27.85 3.90
C GLU A 292 9.33 27.00 4.77
N GLU A 293 9.25 27.11 6.10
CA GLU A 293 10.04 26.29 7.03
C GLU A 293 9.66 24.81 6.95
N ILE A 294 8.37 24.50 6.83
CA ILE A 294 7.87 23.14 6.64
C ILE A 294 8.31 22.58 5.28
N GLU A 295 8.21 23.37 4.21
CA GLU A 295 8.66 22.95 2.89
C GLU A 295 10.16 22.64 2.89
N HIS A 296 10.96 23.47 3.57
CA HIS A 296 12.38 23.19 3.77
C HIS A 296 12.59 21.86 4.52
N GLY A 297 11.88 21.63 5.62
CA GLY A 297 11.96 20.37 6.37
C GLY A 297 11.57 19.14 5.54
N VAL A 298 10.54 19.24 4.69
CA VAL A 298 10.14 18.16 3.77
C VAL A 298 11.25 17.88 2.75
N MET A 299 11.91 18.92 2.23
CA MET A 299 13.05 18.76 1.31
C MET A 299 14.24 18.09 2.01
N GLU A 300 14.56 18.48 3.24
CA GLU A 300 15.63 17.85 4.02
C GLU A 300 15.36 16.36 4.26
N ILE A 301 14.11 15.98 4.57
CA ILE A 301 13.72 14.57 4.76
C ILE A 301 13.90 13.77 3.46
N ARG A 302 13.60 14.36 2.30
CA ARG A 302 13.75 13.72 0.98
C ARG A 302 15.22 13.55 0.57
N GLU A 303 16.05 14.55 0.86
CA GLU A 303 17.48 14.54 0.54
C GLU A 303 18.31 13.77 1.57
N CYS A 304 17.70 13.45 2.72
CA CYS A 304 18.31 12.67 3.77
C CYS A 304 18.68 11.26 3.27
N LYS A 305 19.97 10.92 3.39
CA LYS A 305 20.50 9.62 2.99
C LYS A 305 20.38 8.63 4.14
N LEU A 306 19.95 7.40 3.83
CA LEU A 306 19.88 6.27 4.77
C LEU A 306 21.14 6.09 5.63
N ASP A 307 22.30 6.37 5.07
CA ASP A 307 23.60 6.13 5.72
C ASP A 307 24.02 7.23 6.70
N LYS A 308 23.35 8.39 6.71
CA LYS A 308 23.74 9.55 7.54
C LYS A 308 23.26 9.49 8.98
N HIS A 309 22.37 8.54 9.31
CA HIS A 309 21.78 8.42 10.65
C HIS A 309 22.08 7.05 11.26
N PRO A 310 23.33 6.77 11.65
CA PRO A 310 23.70 5.49 12.26
C PRO A 310 23.04 5.24 13.61
N GLU A 311 22.60 6.31 14.31
CA GLU A 311 21.93 6.29 15.63
C GLU A 311 20.42 6.60 15.55
N SER A 312 19.79 6.50 14.38
CA SER A 312 18.34 6.74 14.28
C SER A 312 17.58 5.72 15.13
N ILE A 313 16.66 6.23 15.97
CA ILE A 313 15.61 5.56 16.77
C ILE A 313 15.88 4.06 16.92
N GLU A 314 16.29 3.60 18.11
CA GLU A 314 16.40 2.16 18.35
C GLU A 314 15.03 1.49 18.06
N PHE A 315 15.04 0.30 17.45
CA PHE A 315 13.81 -0.39 17.07
C PHE A 315 13.88 -1.89 17.37
N ARG A 316 12.75 -2.47 17.83
CA ARG A 316 12.74 -3.68 18.65
C ARG A 316 13.21 -4.84 17.80
N ASP A 317 14.16 -5.58 18.33
CA ASP A 317 14.65 -6.81 17.70
C ASP A 317 13.94 -8.06 18.26
N ASP A 318 13.00 -7.89 19.21
CA ASP A 318 12.49 -8.96 20.07
C ASP A 318 11.59 -10.02 19.38
N ASP A 319 11.03 -9.79 18.19
CA ASP A 319 10.02 -10.72 17.61
C ASP A 319 10.55 -11.73 16.57
N LEU A 320 11.88 -11.89 16.40
CA LEU A 320 12.43 -12.73 15.31
C LEU A 320 12.80 -14.18 15.65
N GLU A 321 12.78 -14.60 16.90
CA GLU A 321 13.03 -16.03 17.18
C GLU A 321 11.84 -16.93 16.79
N ILE A 322 10.63 -16.39 16.62
CA ILE A 322 9.41 -17.19 16.40
C ILE A 322 9.17 -17.52 14.91
N ILE A 323 9.53 -16.64 13.97
CA ILE A 323 9.21 -16.83 12.53
C ILE A 323 10.19 -17.81 11.83
N HIS A 324 11.40 -18.00 12.38
CA HIS A 324 12.35 -18.95 11.80
C HIS A 324 11.91 -20.42 11.95
N ASP A 325 11.04 -20.74 12.90
CA ASP A 325 10.55 -22.10 13.13
C ASP A 325 9.43 -22.53 12.16
N ALA A 326 8.57 -21.58 11.73
CA ALA A 326 7.55 -21.84 10.71
C ALA A 326 8.15 -22.21 9.34
N ARG A 327 9.34 -21.69 9.01
CA ARG A 327 10.05 -22.00 7.75
C ARG A 327 10.72 -23.37 7.76
N ARG A 328 11.06 -23.94 8.94
CA ARG A 328 11.58 -25.31 9.05
C ARG A 328 10.49 -26.36 8.84
N CYS A 329 9.26 -26.08 9.25
CA CYS A 329 8.14 -27.01 9.13
C CYS A 329 7.67 -27.24 7.68
N ARG A 330 7.77 -26.24 6.79
CA ARG A 330 7.37 -26.40 5.37
C ARG A 330 8.37 -27.17 4.49
N ARG A 331 9.67 -27.23 4.86
CA ARG A 331 10.67 -28.01 4.09
C ARG A 331 10.75 -29.49 4.48
N GLY A 332 10.13 -29.90 5.59
CA GLY A 332 10.14 -31.30 6.06
C GLY A 332 9.09 -32.22 5.43
N ARG A 333 8.08 -31.69 4.72
CA ARG A 333 6.91 -32.46 4.24
C ARG A 333 6.80 -32.57 2.71
N MET A 334 7.94 -32.59 2.02
CA MET A 334 8.05 -33.02 0.61
C MET A 334 9.09 -34.14 0.46
N ARG A 335 8.89 -35.23 1.20
CA ARG A 335 9.40 -36.55 0.81
C ARG A 335 8.19 -37.46 0.63
N MET A 336 7.47 -37.28 -0.48
CA MET A 336 6.56 -38.31 -0.94
C MET A 336 7.39 -39.50 -1.44
N SER A 337 7.15 -40.60 -0.76
CA SER A 337 7.46 -41.97 -1.14
C SER A 337 7.09 -42.24 -2.60
N ILE A 338 8.11 -42.46 -3.43
CA ILE A 338 7.96 -43.16 -4.70
C ILE A 338 7.67 -44.63 -4.36
N VAL A 339 6.39 -44.97 -4.21
CA VAL A 339 5.93 -46.35 -4.18
C VAL A 339 5.92 -46.86 -5.62
N LYS A 340 6.94 -47.64 -5.98
CA LYS A 340 6.95 -48.44 -7.21
C LYS A 340 5.84 -49.51 -7.10
N ARG A 341 4.70 -49.27 -7.74
CA ARG A 341 3.72 -50.33 -8.04
C ARG A 341 4.16 -51.04 -9.31
N THR A 342 4.75 -52.22 -9.14
CA THR A 342 4.93 -53.21 -10.21
C THR A 342 3.61 -53.96 -10.39
N SER A 343 2.88 -53.66 -11.46
CA SER A 343 1.80 -54.51 -11.97
C SER A 343 2.21 -55.14 -13.31
N ARG A 344 2.69 -56.40 -13.24
CA ARG A 344 2.45 -57.42 -14.28
C ARG A 344 0.92 -57.59 -14.35
N GLY A 345 0.22 -57.68 -15.47
CA GLY A 345 0.49 -58.31 -16.76
C GLY A 345 -0.78 -59.11 -17.07
N GLY A 346 -1.43 -58.88 -18.21
CA GLY A 346 -2.69 -59.54 -18.53
C GLY A 346 -3.29 -59.08 -19.86
N LEU A 347 -2.97 -59.82 -20.91
CA LEU A 347 -3.39 -59.69 -22.30
C LEU A 347 -4.90 -59.88 -22.50
N ALA A 348 -5.51 -59.14 -23.43
CA ALA A 348 -6.45 -59.65 -24.43
C ALA A 348 -6.83 -58.58 -25.48
N SER A 349 -6.30 -58.79 -26.69
CA SER A 349 -6.94 -58.67 -28.03
C SER A 349 -8.02 -57.61 -28.35
N SER A 350 -7.65 -56.79 -29.35
CA SER A 350 -8.34 -56.07 -30.46
C SER A 350 -9.70 -56.63 -30.98
N PRO A 351 -10.40 -56.05 -32.01
CA PRO A 351 -10.04 -54.92 -32.90
C PRO A 351 -11.19 -53.97 -33.36
N SER A 352 -10.79 -52.98 -34.18
CA SER A 352 -11.49 -52.40 -35.35
C SER A 352 -12.60 -51.35 -35.16
N SER A 353 -12.37 -50.15 -35.71
CA SER A 353 -13.04 -49.63 -36.95
C SER A 353 -12.78 -48.12 -37.10
N SER A 354 -12.11 -47.73 -38.20
CA SER A 354 -12.62 -46.87 -39.31
C SER A 354 -12.69 -45.36 -38.99
N LEU A 355 -11.78 -44.55 -39.53
CA LEU A 355 -11.85 -43.85 -40.84
C LEU A 355 -12.78 -42.62 -40.87
N SER A 356 -12.18 -41.43 -40.98
CA SER A 356 -12.50 -40.33 -41.94
C SER A 356 -11.88 -39.02 -41.44
N ARG A 357 -10.76 -38.50 -41.98
CA ARG A 357 -10.55 -37.70 -43.22
C ARG A 357 -11.28 -36.33 -43.29
N THR A 358 -10.45 -35.30 -43.52
CA THR A 358 -10.69 -34.00 -44.22
C THR A 358 -11.63 -33.00 -43.54
N SER A 359 -11.45 -31.68 -43.55
CA SER A 359 -10.89 -30.77 -44.57
C SER A 359 -10.52 -29.41 -43.95
N ALA A 360 -9.62 -28.69 -44.63
CA ALA A 360 -9.30 -27.27 -44.45
C ALA A 360 -10.40 -26.32 -44.97
N HIS A 361 -10.40 -25.06 -44.50
CA HIS A 361 -10.69 -23.77 -45.20
C HIS A 361 -10.60 -22.63 -44.14
N HIS A 362 -9.67 -21.66 -44.20
CA HIS A 362 -9.61 -20.39 -44.97
C HIS A 362 -10.62 -19.28 -44.60
N SER A 363 -10.08 -18.04 -44.47
CA SER A 363 -10.70 -16.68 -44.56
C SER A 363 -10.74 -15.90 -43.22
N TRP A 364 -9.96 -14.84 -42.96
CA TRP A 364 -9.85 -13.46 -43.52
C TRP A 364 -10.90 -12.44 -43.01
N LEU A 365 -10.37 -11.26 -42.58
CA LEU A 365 -10.94 -9.89 -42.54
C LEU A 365 -12.00 -9.55 -41.48
N SER A 366 -11.73 -8.69 -40.48
CA SER A 366 -11.62 -7.20 -40.49
C SER A 366 -12.96 -6.47 -40.66
N HIS A 367 -13.30 -5.60 -39.71
CA HIS A 367 -14.05 -4.34 -39.89
C HIS A 367 -13.89 -3.53 -38.59
N THR A 368 -13.11 -2.44 -38.63
CA THR A 368 -13.49 -1.00 -38.68
C THR A 368 -13.75 -0.41 -37.32
#